data_AF-A0A9E4UGA8-F1
#
_entry.id   AF-A0A9E4UGA8-F1
#
_cell.length_a   1.000
_cell.length_b   1.000
_cell.length_c   1.000
_cell.angle_alpha   90.00
_cell.angle_beta   90.00
_cell.angle_gamma   90.00
#
_symmetry.space_group_name_H-M   'P 1'
#
loop_
_entity.id
_entity.type
_entity.pdbx_description
1 polymer ?
#
loop_
_entity_poly.entity_id
_entity_poly.type
_entity_poly.pdbx_seq_one_letter_code
_entity_poly.pdbx_strand_id
1 'polypeptide(L)'
;IEEMSSEELVETRKRMARQGMPTEGASDDQLRAAIKQRAEQFRDNAPVSAAQAATVILDGVRNDEWRILIGEDAKALDERVRANPLEAYEPSFVRR
;
A
#
# COMPACT_ATOMS: atom_id res chain seq x y z
N ILE A 1 7.50 -1.02 -15.30
CA ILE A 1 8.15 0.23 -14.83
C ILE A 1 9.17 0.73 -15.86
N GLU A 2 9.98 -0.15 -16.47
CA GLU A 2 10.95 0.24 -17.51
C GLU A 2 10.28 0.76 -18.81
N GLU A 3 9.05 0.35 -19.11
CA GLU A 3 8.30 0.82 -20.29
C GLU A 3 7.17 1.81 -19.97
N MET A 4 7.21 2.51 -18.83
CA MET A 4 6.17 3.52 -18.54
C MET A 4 6.15 4.58 -19.65
N SER A 5 5.00 4.82 -20.26
CA SER A 5 4.86 5.82 -21.33
C SER A 5 5.04 7.23 -20.77
N SER A 6 5.33 8.20 -21.64
CA SER A 6 5.39 9.62 -21.25
C SER A 6 4.07 10.10 -20.65
N GLU A 7 2.94 9.61 -21.14
CA GLU A 7 1.60 9.93 -20.62
C GLU A 7 1.38 9.37 -19.21
N GLU A 8 1.83 8.14 -18.95
CA GLU A 8 1.77 7.52 -17.62
C GLU A 8 2.65 8.25 -16.59
N LEU A 9 3.79 8.78 -17.03
CA LEU A 9 4.66 9.60 -16.18
C LEU A 9 4.03 10.95 -15.82
N VAL A 10 3.30 11.59 -16.74
CA VAL A 10 2.57 12.83 -16.45
C VAL A 10 1.55 12.62 -15.33
N GLU A 11 0.76 11.54 -15.40
CA GLU A 11 -0.20 11.21 -14.34
C GLU A 11 0.50 10.85 -13.03
N THR A 12 1.63 10.14 -13.10
CA THR A 12 2.42 9.82 -11.92
C THR A 12 2.96 11.06 -11.23
N ARG A 13 3.47 12.05 -11.99
CA ARG A 13 3.90 13.36 -11.44
C ARG A 13 2.76 14.08 -10.74
N LYS A 14 1.56 14.13 -11.34
CA LYS A 14 0.37 14.74 -10.70
C LYS A 14 0.03 14.08 -9.38
N ARG A 15 0.09 12.74 -9.31
CA ARG A 15 -0.17 11.99 -8.06
C ARG A 15 0.89 12.28 -7.00
N MET A 16 2.17 12.29 -7.38
CA MET A 16 3.28 12.59 -6.46
C MET A 16 3.21 14.02 -5.93
N ALA A 17 2.89 15.01 -6.79
CA ALA A 17 2.70 16.40 -6.37
C ALA A 17 1.54 16.54 -5.35
N ARG A 18 0.42 15.84 -5.56
CA ARG A 18 -0.69 15.79 -4.58
C ARG A 18 -0.29 15.17 -3.24
N GLN A 19 0.71 14.29 -3.24
CA GLN A 19 1.29 13.70 -2.04
C GLN A 19 2.41 14.56 -1.41
N GLY A 20 2.64 15.77 -1.93
CA GLY A 20 3.67 16.69 -1.44
C GLY A 20 5.10 16.29 -1.84
N MET A 21 5.26 15.35 -2.77
CA MET A 21 6.58 14.95 -3.28
C MET A 21 6.98 15.89 -4.43
N PRO A 22 8.11 16.61 -4.33
CA PRO A 22 8.56 17.49 -5.40
C PRO A 22 9.01 16.66 -6.61
N THR A 23 8.31 16.83 -7.73
CA THR A 23 8.68 16.22 -9.03
C THR A 23 9.17 17.23 -10.05
N GLU A 24 9.19 18.52 -9.70
CA GLU A 24 9.69 19.59 -10.56
C GLU A 24 11.20 19.47 -10.74
N GLY A 25 11.68 19.55 -11.99
CA GLY A 25 13.11 19.45 -12.33
C GLY A 25 13.66 18.03 -12.45
N ALA A 26 12.94 16.98 -12.04
CA ALA A 26 13.36 15.59 -12.26
C ALA A 26 13.11 15.18 -13.73
N SER A 27 14.09 14.54 -14.37
CA SER A 27 13.91 13.91 -15.69
C SER A 27 13.00 12.68 -15.61
N ASP A 28 12.42 12.28 -16.74
CA ASP A 28 11.55 11.10 -16.81
C ASP A 28 12.26 9.81 -16.42
N ASP A 29 13.55 9.69 -16.71
CA ASP A 29 14.34 8.51 -16.36
C ASP A 29 14.67 8.46 -14.87
N GLN A 30 14.95 9.60 -14.25
CA GLN A 30 15.08 9.70 -12.79
C GLN A 30 13.76 9.36 -12.10
N LEU A 31 12.62 9.77 -12.67
CA LEU A 31 11.30 9.43 -12.15
C LEU A 31 11.02 7.94 -12.25
N ARG A 32 11.29 7.30 -13.40
CA ARG A 32 11.20 5.84 -13.57
C ARG A 32 12.07 5.10 -12.58
N ALA A 33 13.32 5.52 -12.40
CA ALA A 33 14.24 4.92 -11.44
C ALA A 33 13.73 5.03 -10.00
N ALA A 34 13.23 6.20 -9.58
CA ALA A 34 12.67 6.41 -8.25
C ALA A 34 11.42 5.54 -8.00
N ILE A 35 10.54 5.40 -9.00
CA ILE A 35 9.35 4.53 -8.92
C ILE A 35 9.78 3.06 -8.78
N LYS A 36 10.74 2.62 -9.59
CA LYS A 36 11.29 1.25 -9.53
C LYS A 36 11.87 0.96 -8.16
N GLN A 37 12.74 1.84 -7.65
CA GLN A 37 13.34 1.72 -6.34
C GLN A 37 12.28 1.69 -5.23
N ARG A 38 11.24 2.52 -5.31
CA ARG A 38 10.15 2.51 -4.32
C ARG A 38 9.35 1.21 -4.36
N ALA A 39 9.12 0.64 -5.55
CA ALA A 39 8.44 -0.66 -5.69
C ALA A 39 9.28 -1.81 -5.13
N GLU A 40 10.60 -1.78 -5.35
CA GLU A 40 11.54 -2.75 -4.77
C GLU A 40 11.57 -2.62 -3.25
N GLN A 41 11.72 -1.41 -2.72
CA GLN A 41 11.67 -1.15 -1.28
C GLN A 41 10.33 -1.56 -0.64
N PHE A 42 9.20 -1.36 -1.34
CA PHE A 42 7.91 -1.82 -0.85
C PHE A 42 7.84 -3.34 -0.72
N ARG A 43 8.40 -4.07 -1.70
CA ARG A 43 8.49 -5.53 -1.66
C ARG A 43 9.43 -6.02 -0.56
N ASP A 44 10.61 -5.42 -0.48
CA ASP A 44 11.71 -5.93 0.33
C ASP A 44 11.58 -5.52 1.80
N ASN A 45 10.94 -4.38 2.08
CA ASN A 45 10.66 -3.89 3.44
C ASN A 45 9.22 -4.16 3.87
N ALA A 46 8.48 -5.03 3.17
CA ALA A 46 7.15 -5.43 3.59
C ALA A 46 7.21 -6.05 5.00
N PRO A 47 6.44 -5.57 6.00
CA PRO A 47 6.46 -6.10 7.36
C PRO A 47 6.07 -7.57 7.45
N VAL A 48 5.28 -8.05 6.48
CA VAL A 48 4.90 -9.45 6.33
C VAL A 48 5.41 -9.95 4.99
N SER A 49 6.26 -10.98 5.01
CA SER A 49 6.73 -11.63 3.78
C SER A 49 5.61 -12.43 3.10
N ALA A 50 5.77 -12.68 1.79
CA ALA A 50 4.82 -13.50 1.03
C ALA A 50 4.61 -14.90 1.64
N ALA A 51 5.67 -15.54 2.13
CA ALA A 51 5.60 -16.86 2.75
C ALA A 51 4.82 -16.84 4.08
N GLN A 52 5.03 -15.81 4.91
CA GLN A 52 4.27 -15.63 6.15
C GLN A 52 2.78 -15.36 5.86
N ALA A 53 2.49 -14.48 4.90
CA ALA A 53 1.11 -14.20 4.48
C ALA A 53 0.40 -15.48 3.99
N ALA A 54 1.06 -16.28 3.14
CA ALA A 54 0.52 -17.54 2.66
C ALA A 54 0.23 -18.51 3.82
N THR A 55 1.11 -18.58 4.82
CA THR A 55 0.92 -19.41 6.01
C THR A 55 -0.33 -18.98 6.78
N VAL A 56 -0.46 -17.68 7.09
CA VAL A 56 -1.62 -17.12 7.80
C VAL A 56 -2.93 -17.41 7.06
N ILE A 57 -2.95 -17.26 5.73
CA ILE A 57 -4.14 -17.54 4.92
C ILE A 57 -4.50 -19.01 4.97
N LEU A 58 -3.54 -19.90 4.71
CA LEU A 58 -3.81 -21.33 4.61
C LEU A 58 -4.22 -21.92 5.96
N ASP A 59 -3.64 -21.45 7.06
CA ASP A 59 -4.02 -21.87 8.41
C ASP A 59 -5.42 -21.36 8.76
N GLY A 60 -5.74 -20.10 8.46
CA GLY A 60 -7.08 -19.56 8.68
C GLY A 60 -8.16 -20.32 7.90
N VAL A 61 -7.90 -20.61 6.61
CA VAL A 61 -8.82 -21.43 5.79
C VAL A 61 -8.95 -22.85 6.36
N ARG A 62 -7.86 -23.49 6.78
CA ARG A 62 -7.89 -24.84 7.38
C ARG A 62 -8.70 -24.89 8.66
N ASN A 63 -8.73 -23.80 9.42
CA ASN A 63 -9.43 -23.68 10.69
C ASN A 63 -10.88 -23.16 10.54
N ASP A 64 -11.40 -23.06 9.32
CA ASP A 64 -12.71 -22.47 9.02
C ASP A 64 -12.87 -21.05 9.61
N GLU A 65 -11.79 -20.28 9.65
CA GLU A 65 -11.82 -18.89 10.11
C GLU A 65 -12.47 -17.99 9.06
N TRP A 66 -13.55 -17.33 9.46
CA TRP A 66 -14.29 -16.40 8.60
C TRP A 66 -13.56 -15.08 8.35
N ARG A 67 -12.54 -14.76 9.16
CA ARG A 67 -11.74 -13.54 9.02
C ARG A 67 -10.28 -13.87 9.19
N ILE A 68 -9.52 -13.57 8.15
CA ILE A 68 -8.09 -13.76 8.07
C ILE A 68 -7.45 -12.39 7.95
N LEU A 69 -6.64 -12.00 8.94
CA LEU A 69 -6.00 -10.69 9.02
C LEU A 69 -4.50 -10.85 8.81
N ILE A 70 -3.96 -10.21 7.79
CA ILE A 70 -2.56 -10.31 7.40
C ILE A 70 -1.88 -8.99 7.73
N GLY A 71 -0.94 -9.03 8.67
CA GLY A 71 -0.24 -7.84 9.15
C GLY A 71 -0.91 -7.16 10.34
N GLU A 72 -0.11 -6.39 11.08
CA GLU A 72 -0.57 -5.67 12.28
C GLU A 72 -1.48 -4.49 11.93
N ASP A 73 -1.29 -3.88 10.77
CA ASP A 73 -2.16 -2.84 10.22
C ASP A 73 -3.57 -3.36 9.93
N ALA A 74 -3.70 -4.55 9.34
CA ALA A 74 -5.00 -5.18 9.12
C ALA A 74 -5.73 -5.49 10.43
N LYS A 75 -5.00 -5.93 11.47
CA LYS A 75 -5.55 -6.17 12.81
C LYS A 75 -6.04 -4.88 13.47
N ALA A 76 -5.19 -3.85 13.48
CA ALA A 76 -5.55 -2.55 14.05
C ALA A 76 -6.74 -1.92 13.32
N LEU A 77 -6.79 -2.05 11.99
CA LEU A 77 -7.91 -1.56 11.20
C LEU A 77 -9.21 -2.31 11.53
N ASP A 78 -9.18 -3.65 11.60
CA ASP A 78 -10.34 -4.46 11.95
C ASP A 78 -10.86 -4.12 13.36
N GLU A 79 -9.96 -3.99 14.35
CA GLU A 79 -10.31 -3.56 15.70
C GLU A 79 -11.00 -2.19 15.69
N ARG A 80 -10.45 -1.22 14.95
CA ARG A 80 -11.00 0.14 14.87
C ARG A 80 -12.38 0.16 14.19
N VAL A 81 -12.57 -0.60 13.11
CA VAL A 81 -13.87 -0.72 12.43
C VAL A 81 -14.90 -1.35 13.36
N ARG A 82 -14.53 -2.39 14.12
CA ARG A 82 -15.46 -3.01 15.08
C ARG A 82 -15.82 -2.09 16.24
N ALA A 83 -14.87 -1.26 16.70
CA ALA A 83 -15.12 -0.30 17.76
C ALA A 83 -16.06 0.82 17.32
N ASN A 84 -15.90 1.35 16.10
CA ASN A 84 -16.69 2.47 15.57
C ASN A 84 -17.04 2.25 14.09
N PRO A 85 -18.04 1.40 13.77
CA PRO A 85 -18.28 0.95 12.40
C PRO A 85 -18.78 2.04 11.47
N LEU A 86 -19.54 3.03 11.97
CA LEU A 86 -20.03 4.14 11.15
C LEU A 86 -18.92 5.13 10.81
N GLU A 87 -17.98 5.34 11.73
CA GLU A 87 -16.84 6.22 11.46
C GLU A 87 -15.95 5.67 10.35
N ALA A 88 -15.97 4.37 10.05
CA ALA A 88 -15.17 3.78 8.97
C ALA A 88 -15.37 4.45 7.59
N TYR A 89 -16.50 5.13 7.41
CA TYR A 89 -16.85 5.86 6.19
C TYR A 89 -16.49 7.36 6.24
N GLU A 90 -16.00 7.84 7.37
CA GLU A 90 -15.64 9.23 7.57
C GLU A 90 -14.16 9.49 7.22
N PRO A 91 -13.83 10.64 6.59
CA PRO A 91 -12.44 11.00 6.31
C PRO A 91 -11.54 11.10 7.55
N SER A 92 -12.12 11.33 8.74
CA SER A 92 -11.40 11.36 10.02
C SER A 92 -10.86 9.98 10.43
N PHE A 93 -11.48 8.90 9.97
CA PHE A 93 -11.13 7.54 10.38
C PHE A 93 -9.72 7.14 9.94
N VAL A 94 -9.34 7.47 8.70
CA VAL A 94 -8.01 7.14 8.16
C VAL A 94 -6.92 8.05 8.73
N ARG A 95 -7.28 9.24 9.24
CA ARG A 95 -6.34 10.29 9.66
C ARG A 95 -6.05 10.32 11.17
N ARG A 96 -6.48 9.29 11.89
CA ARG A 96 -6.38 9.17 13.36
C ARG A 96 -5.32 8.17 13.76
#